data_AF-A0A097QV40-F1
#
_entry.id   AF-A0A097QV40-F1
#
_cell.length_a   1.000
_cell.length_b   1.000
_cell.length_c   1.000
_cell.angle_alpha   90.00
_cell.angle_beta   90.00
_cell.angle_gamma   90.00
#
_symmetry.space_group_name_H-M   'P 1'
#
loop_
_entity.id
_entity.type
_entity.pdbx_description
1 polymer ?
#
loop_
_entity_poly.entity_id
_entity_poly.type
_entity_poly.pdbx_seq_one_letter_code
_entity_poly.pdbx_strand_id
1 'polypeptide(L)'
;MGTTYYTVAVFDKSWKEVLDKLSREFKYTRELAYQRERREEHLKFIFDMRGFRLVAVGELHYELKTTEGDSFDWLEVETYSKENMTLLQIGVSTGRWLFVLSPELMKFLGKLMRVGAVLICGYTDDHDLRDAGFEENNQFLFYEWLVETVKRKKLEIVPSDVTIVKKELLDLEDGLYELIERPGREEEEYVLIKRLDSYKILVSVRESDLTDEESYRELIEDKAWFGGDITTLIFKRIGKKIKNEFLIKRAEEYFKAQTGAELY
;
A
#
# COMPACT_ATOMS: atom_id res chain seq x y z
N MET A 1 8.84 0.59 -22.41
CA MET A 1 7.66 0.76 -21.53
C MET A 1 8.19 0.69 -20.11
N GLY A 2 7.89 1.67 -19.27
CA GLY A 2 8.34 1.67 -17.87
C GLY A 2 7.31 1.00 -16.98
N THR A 3 7.75 0.43 -15.86
CA THR A 3 6.90 -0.11 -14.79
C THR A 3 6.04 1.01 -14.19
N THR A 4 4.75 0.73 -14.01
CA THR A 4 3.84 1.60 -13.28
C THR A 4 3.65 1.08 -11.86
N TYR A 5 3.75 2.01 -10.92
CA TYR A 5 3.68 1.75 -9.49
C TYR A 5 2.31 2.19 -8.98
N TYR A 6 1.62 1.31 -8.26
CA TYR A 6 0.26 1.55 -7.78
C TYR A 6 0.17 1.54 -6.26
N THR A 7 -0.47 2.56 -5.72
CA THR A 7 -1.05 2.52 -4.37
C THR A 7 -2.57 2.34 -4.49
N VAL A 8 -3.13 1.40 -3.74
CA VAL A 8 -4.56 1.07 -3.74
C VAL A 8 -5.13 1.34 -2.36
N ALA A 9 -6.16 2.17 -2.29
CA ALA A 9 -6.92 2.45 -1.08
C ALA A 9 -8.34 1.88 -1.19
N VAL A 10 -8.73 1.05 -0.22
CA VAL A 10 -10.08 0.46 -0.13
C VAL A 10 -10.91 1.26 0.86
N PHE A 11 -12.15 1.54 0.51
CA PHE A 11 -13.13 2.23 1.35
C PHE A 11 -14.38 1.34 1.49
N ASP A 12 -14.87 1.18 2.72
CA ASP A 12 -16.12 0.48 3.03
C ASP A 12 -17.37 1.35 2.76
N LYS A 13 -17.27 2.23 1.76
CA LYS A 13 -18.22 3.31 1.43
C LYS A 13 -18.44 3.41 -0.08
N SER A 14 -19.60 3.94 -0.44
CA SER A 14 -19.96 4.24 -1.83
C SER A 14 -19.06 5.34 -2.42
N TRP A 15 -18.88 5.34 -3.75
CA TRP A 15 -18.06 6.35 -4.42
C TRP A 15 -18.51 7.78 -4.10
N LYS A 16 -19.83 8.00 -4.03
CA LYS A 16 -20.40 9.31 -3.68
C LYS A 16 -19.91 9.82 -2.33
N GLU A 17 -19.92 8.98 -1.30
CA GLU A 17 -19.45 9.35 0.04
C GLU A 17 -17.93 9.57 0.09
N VAL A 18 -17.17 8.78 -0.68
CA VAL A 18 -15.72 8.87 -0.76
C VAL A 18 -15.31 10.15 -1.50
N LEU A 19 -15.95 10.47 -2.62
CA LEU A 19 -15.67 11.65 -3.44
C LEU A 19 -15.82 12.95 -2.63
N ASP A 20 -16.91 13.10 -1.88
CA ASP A 20 -17.15 14.29 -1.06
C ASP A 20 -16.02 14.57 -0.06
N LYS A 21 -15.38 13.51 0.45
CA LYS A 21 -14.24 13.62 1.38
C LYS A 21 -12.92 13.76 0.66
N LEU A 22 -12.72 13.05 -0.45
CA LEU A 22 -11.53 13.20 -1.31
C LEU A 22 -11.38 14.64 -1.77
N SER A 23 -12.45 15.29 -2.24
CA SER A 23 -12.42 16.69 -2.67
C SER A 23 -12.12 17.70 -1.54
N ARG A 24 -12.26 17.29 -0.27
CA ARG A 24 -11.91 18.13 0.89
C ARG A 24 -10.47 17.93 1.34
N GLU A 25 -10.02 16.68 1.40
CA GLU A 25 -8.65 16.35 1.82
C GLU A 25 -7.63 16.59 0.70
N PHE A 26 -8.04 16.38 -0.55
CA PHE A 26 -7.24 16.57 -1.74
C PHE A 26 -7.92 17.62 -2.63
N LYS A 27 -7.12 18.34 -3.41
CA LYS A 27 -7.64 19.04 -4.59
C LYS A 27 -7.87 17.97 -5.66
N TYR A 28 -8.90 17.15 -5.49
CA TYR A 28 -9.30 16.18 -6.52
C TYR A 28 -9.79 16.96 -7.72
N THR A 29 -9.02 16.92 -8.80
CA THR A 29 -9.28 17.71 -9.99
C THR A 29 -9.47 16.77 -11.17
N ARG A 30 -10.65 16.93 -11.80
CA ARG A 30 -10.99 16.48 -13.15
C ARG A 30 -11.35 14.99 -13.29
N GLU A 31 -12.63 14.74 -13.55
CA GLU A 31 -13.08 13.50 -14.20
C GLU A 31 -12.66 13.56 -15.68
N LEU A 32 -11.74 12.69 -16.10
CA LEU A 32 -11.36 12.50 -17.50
C LEU A 32 -12.39 11.59 -18.16
N ALA A 33 -13.64 12.05 -18.25
CA ALA A 33 -14.80 11.23 -18.67
C ALA A 33 -14.58 10.52 -20.03
N TYR A 34 -13.94 11.19 -21.00
CA TYR A 34 -13.61 10.61 -22.31
C TYR A 34 -12.58 9.46 -22.22
N GLN A 35 -11.70 9.50 -21.21
CA GLN A 35 -10.77 8.41 -20.96
C GLN A 35 -11.44 7.25 -20.24
N ARG A 36 -12.46 7.50 -19.40
CA ARG A 36 -13.16 6.46 -18.64
C ARG A 36 -13.81 5.41 -19.54
N GLU A 37 -14.64 5.80 -20.51
CA GLU A 37 -15.35 4.84 -21.36
C GLU A 37 -14.36 3.98 -22.17
N ARG A 38 -13.39 4.62 -22.83
CA ARG A 38 -12.34 3.91 -23.57
C ARG A 38 -11.52 2.99 -22.68
N ARG A 39 -11.21 3.43 -21.45
CA ARG A 39 -10.47 2.62 -20.47
C ARG A 39 -11.30 1.45 -19.98
N GLU A 40 -12.58 1.65 -19.70
CA GLU A 40 -13.49 0.59 -19.28
C GLU A 40 -13.65 -0.48 -20.38
N GLU A 41 -13.84 -0.06 -21.63
CA GLU A 41 -13.89 -0.98 -22.78
C GLU A 41 -12.59 -1.78 -22.92
N HIS A 42 -11.45 -1.12 -22.79
CA HIS A 42 -10.15 -1.77 -22.83
C HIS A 42 -9.96 -2.78 -21.68
N LEU A 43 -10.36 -2.42 -20.45
CA LEU A 43 -10.29 -3.32 -19.30
C LEU A 43 -11.19 -4.54 -19.48
N LYS A 44 -12.43 -4.36 -19.97
CA LYS A 44 -13.35 -5.48 -20.27
C LYS A 44 -12.84 -6.38 -21.38
N PHE A 45 -12.03 -5.85 -22.30
CA PHE A 45 -11.44 -6.63 -23.38
C PHE A 45 -10.30 -7.53 -22.89
N ILE A 46 -9.52 -7.07 -21.90
CA ILE A 46 -8.30 -7.76 -21.45
C ILE A 46 -8.52 -8.59 -20.19
N PHE A 47 -9.44 -8.17 -19.32
CA PHE A 47 -9.64 -8.78 -18.01
C PHE A 47 -11.10 -9.17 -17.75
N ASP A 48 -11.29 -10.28 -17.03
CA ASP A 48 -12.49 -10.44 -16.21
C ASP A 48 -12.43 -9.44 -15.06
N MET A 49 -13.31 -8.44 -15.10
CA MET A 49 -13.37 -7.39 -14.08
C MET A 49 -13.99 -7.86 -12.75
N ARG A 50 -14.35 -9.14 -12.57
CA ARG A 50 -14.83 -9.71 -11.29
C ARG A 50 -15.97 -8.91 -10.65
N GLY A 51 -16.86 -8.33 -11.47
CA GLY A 51 -17.98 -7.50 -11.04
C GLY A 51 -17.61 -6.07 -10.59
N PHE A 52 -16.35 -5.65 -10.70
CA PHE A 52 -15.95 -4.25 -10.52
C PHE A 52 -16.44 -3.39 -11.69
N ARG A 53 -16.77 -2.14 -11.38
CA ARG A 53 -17.13 -1.10 -12.35
C ARG A 53 -16.19 0.07 -12.20
N LEU A 54 -15.58 0.52 -13.30
CA LEU A 54 -14.80 1.75 -13.34
C LEU A 54 -15.78 2.93 -13.24
N VAL A 55 -15.74 3.68 -12.14
CA VAL A 55 -16.69 4.78 -11.88
C VAL A 55 -16.09 6.15 -12.14
N ALA A 56 -14.77 6.29 -11.99
CA ALA A 56 -14.07 7.54 -12.27
C ALA A 56 -12.63 7.28 -12.73
N VAL A 57 -12.15 8.17 -13.60
CA VAL A 57 -10.74 8.32 -13.96
C VAL A 57 -10.43 9.80 -13.80
N GLY A 58 -9.33 10.15 -13.15
CA GLY A 58 -8.99 11.55 -12.89
C GLY A 58 -7.63 11.72 -12.26
N GLU A 59 -7.43 12.85 -11.57
CA GLU A 59 -6.16 13.17 -10.94
C GLU A 59 -6.35 13.69 -9.50
N LEU A 60 -5.48 13.24 -8.58
CA LEU A 60 -5.33 13.87 -7.27
C LEU A 60 -4.18 14.88 -7.33
N HIS A 61 -4.45 16.12 -6.92
CA HIS A 61 -3.39 17.11 -6.73
C HIS A 61 -2.87 17.07 -5.29
N TYR A 62 -1.65 16.56 -5.12
CA TYR A 62 -0.91 16.50 -3.86
C TYR A 62 0.60 16.42 -4.11
N GLU A 63 1.35 17.42 -3.65
CA GLU A 63 2.81 17.46 -3.82
C GLU A 63 3.51 16.42 -2.94
N LEU A 64 4.26 15.52 -3.57
CA LEU A 64 5.19 14.56 -2.96
C LEU A 64 6.62 14.97 -3.28
N LYS A 65 7.44 15.14 -2.24
CA LYS A 65 8.87 15.43 -2.39
C LYS A 65 9.69 14.15 -2.45
N THR A 66 10.72 14.16 -3.27
CA THR A 66 11.61 13.01 -3.46
C THR A 66 13.00 13.24 -2.86
N THR A 67 13.77 12.15 -2.70
CA THR A 67 15.19 12.20 -2.34
C THR A 67 16.08 12.84 -3.41
N GLU A 68 15.60 12.89 -4.66
CA GLU A 68 16.32 13.49 -5.80
C GLU A 68 16.23 15.03 -5.84
N GLY A 69 15.51 15.65 -4.91
CA GLY A 69 15.32 17.10 -4.83
C GLY A 69 14.17 17.64 -5.70
N ASP A 70 13.50 16.75 -6.43
CA ASP A 70 12.31 17.06 -7.23
C ASP A 70 11.01 16.83 -6.42
N SER A 71 9.90 17.31 -6.97
CA SER A 71 8.56 16.94 -6.52
C SER A 71 7.66 16.59 -7.69
N PHE A 72 6.60 15.84 -7.40
CA PHE A 72 5.50 15.67 -8.33
C PHE A 72 4.18 15.78 -7.58
N ASP A 73 3.21 16.37 -8.25
CA ASP A 73 1.98 16.84 -7.60
C ASP A 73 0.70 16.31 -8.26
N TRP A 74 0.78 15.72 -9.45
CA TRP A 74 -0.35 15.12 -10.16
C TRP A 74 -0.26 13.59 -10.11
N LEU A 75 -1.25 12.97 -9.46
CA LEU A 75 -1.35 11.52 -9.32
C LEU A 75 -2.55 11.04 -10.13
N GLU A 76 -2.31 10.20 -11.14
CA GLU A 76 -3.38 9.59 -11.92
C GLU A 76 -4.16 8.62 -11.03
N VAL A 77 -5.48 8.67 -11.09
CA VAL A 77 -6.34 7.78 -10.33
C VAL A 77 -7.41 7.11 -11.16
N GLU A 78 -7.60 5.83 -10.89
CA GLU A 78 -8.72 5.02 -11.37
C GLU A 78 -9.54 4.59 -10.16
N THR A 79 -10.84 4.84 -10.20
CA THR A 79 -11.75 4.48 -9.11
C THR A 79 -12.69 3.39 -9.55
N TYR A 80 -12.72 2.32 -8.78
CA TYR A 80 -13.56 1.16 -9.00
C TYR A 80 -14.61 1.05 -7.90
N SER A 81 -15.81 0.60 -8.28
CA SER A 81 -16.85 0.23 -7.31
C SER A 81 -17.22 -1.24 -7.48
N LYS A 82 -17.47 -1.90 -6.35
CA LYS A 82 -18.07 -3.23 -6.28
C LYS A 82 -18.98 -3.26 -5.08
N GLU A 83 -20.26 -3.56 -5.30
CA GLU A 83 -21.31 -3.46 -4.29
C GLU A 83 -21.35 -2.04 -3.66
N ASN A 84 -21.18 -1.93 -2.34
CA ASN A 84 -21.13 -0.66 -1.60
C ASN A 84 -19.71 -0.24 -1.21
N MET A 85 -18.68 -0.85 -1.82
CA MET A 85 -17.27 -0.52 -1.57
C MET A 85 -16.66 0.22 -2.76
N THR A 86 -15.65 1.02 -2.46
CA THR A 86 -14.88 1.80 -3.43
C THR A 86 -13.41 1.43 -3.31
N LEU A 87 -12.73 1.24 -4.43
CA LEU A 87 -11.27 1.18 -4.49
C LEU A 87 -10.76 2.35 -5.31
N LEU A 88 -9.76 3.03 -4.76
CA LEU A 88 -9.03 4.09 -5.43
C LEU A 88 -7.62 3.58 -5.73
N GLN A 89 -7.33 3.34 -6.99
CA GLN A 89 -6.00 3.03 -7.49
C GLN A 89 -5.32 4.33 -7.88
N ILE A 90 -4.08 4.53 -7.45
CA ILE A 90 -3.27 5.73 -7.67
C ILE A 90 -1.99 5.27 -8.37
N GLY A 91 -1.81 5.67 -9.63
CA GLY A 91 -0.73 5.20 -10.49
C GLY A 91 0.32 6.27 -10.78
N VAL A 92 1.59 5.88 -10.76
CA VAL A 92 2.71 6.74 -11.17
C VAL A 92 3.64 5.99 -12.11
N SER A 93 3.62 6.41 -13.38
CA SER A 93 4.34 5.76 -14.48
C SER A 93 5.71 6.39 -14.71
N THR A 94 6.61 6.34 -13.71
CA THR A 94 7.99 6.88 -13.84
C THR A 94 9.00 6.32 -12.83
N GLY A 95 8.63 5.37 -11.96
CA GLY A 95 9.51 4.95 -10.84
C GLY A 95 9.69 6.02 -9.75
N ARG A 96 9.14 7.24 -9.93
CA ARG A 96 9.23 8.33 -8.95
C ARG A 96 8.73 7.96 -7.56
N TRP A 97 7.83 6.98 -7.47
CA TRP A 97 7.33 6.45 -6.20
C TRP A 97 8.45 5.90 -5.30
N LEU A 98 9.45 5.25 -5.92
CA LEU A 98 10.63 4.69 -5.24
C LEU A 98 11.49 5.73 -4.53
N PHE A 99 11.38 7.00 -4.94
CA PHE A 99 12.18 8.09 -4.39
C PHE A 99 11.37 9.00 -3.47
N VAL A 100 10.08 8.72 -3.25
CA VAL A 100 9.24 9.53 -2.35
C VAL A 100 9.77 9.41 -0.92
N LEU A 101 10.03 10.55 -0.29
CA LEU A 101 10.45 10.60 1.11
C LEU A 101 9.39 9.95 2.01
N SER A 102 9.79 9.00 2.85
CA SER A 102 8.94 8.28 3.79
C SER A 102 8.06 9.22 4.64
N PRO A 103 8.56 10.35 5.20
CA PRO A 103 7.70 11.30 5.91
C PRO A 103 6.63 11.97 5.02
N GLU A 104 6.92 12.22 3.74
CA GLU A 104 5.95 12.78 2.80
C GLU A 104 4.90 11.74 2.39
N LEU A 105 5.32 10.49 2.16
CA LEU A 105 4.40 9.37 1.95
C LEU A 105 3.47 9.21 3.15
N MET A 106 3.98 9.25 4.39
CA MET A 106 3.14 9.11 5.58
C MET A 106 2.08 10.22 5.70
N LYS A 107 2.41 11.47 5.33
CA LYS A 107 1.43 12.57 5.28
C LYS A 107 0.35 12.31 4.23
N PHE A 108 0.75 11.81 3.06
CA PHE A 108 -0.16 11.44 1.97
C PHE A 108 -1.11 10.31 2.38
N LEU A 109 -0.56 9.23 2.93
CA LEU A 109 -1.34 8.11 3.45
C LEU A 109 -2.27 8.55 4.59
N GLY A 110 -1.82 9.47 5.44
CA GLY A 110 -2.65 10.09 6.48
C GLY A 110 -3.85 10.86 5.93
N LYS A 111 -3.75 11.48 4.74
CA LYS A 111 -4.91 12.06 4.05
C LYS A 111 -5.90 11.00 3.60
N LEU A 112 -5.43 9.90 3.00
CA LEU A 112 -6.30 8.77 2.62
C LEU A 112 -7.02 8.16 3.84
N MET A 113 -6.33 8.04 4.98
CA MET A 113 -6.93 7.63 6.26
C MET A 113 -8.04 8.59 6.72
N ARG A 114 -7.87 9.91 6.55
CA ARG A 114 -8.90 10.92 6.90
C ARG A 114 -10.10 10.90 5.95
N VAL A 115 -9.88 10.59 4.68
CA VAL A 115 -10.99 10.29 3.73
C VAL A 115 -11.77 9.06 4.21
N GLY A 116 -11.08 8.11 4.84
CA GLY A 116 -11.67 6.93 5.46
C GLY A 116 -11.29 5.63 4.77
N ALA A 117 -10.12 5.57 4.13
CA ALA A 117 -9.58 4.32 3.62
C ALA A 117 -9.42 3.34 4.77
N VAL A 118 -9.90 2.11 4.64
CA VAL A 118 -9.84 1.07 5.68
C VAL A 118 -8.65 0.12 5.51
N LEU A 119 -8.12 0.03 4.29
CA LEU A 119 -6.94 -0.73 3.90
C LEU A 119 -6.23 0.03 2.77
N ILE A 120 -4.92 0.23 2.91
CA ILE A 120 -4.06 0.85 1.90
C ILE A 120 -2.83 -0.03 1.71
N CYS A 121 -2.52 -0.38 0.46
CA CYS A 121 -1.40 -1.21 0.07
C CYS A 121 -0.94 -0.80 -1.33
N GLY A 122 0.01 -1.52 -1.93
CA GLY A 122 0.36 -1.30 -3.32
C GLY A 122 0.92 -2.52 -4.03
N TYR A 123 1.20 -2.34 -5.31
CA TYR A 123 1.75 -3.33 -6.22
C TYR A 123 2.32 -2.62 -7.46
N THR A 124 3.02 -3.33 -8.34
CA THR A 124 3.44 -2.81 -9.66
C THR A 124 2.78 -3.60 -10.79
N ASP A 125 2.67 -3.00 -11.97
CA ASP A 125 2.07 -3.65 -13.14
C ASP A 125 2.88 -4.82 -13.72
N ASP A 126 4.17 -4.91 -13.39
CA ASP A 126 5.08 -5.99 -13.79
C ASP A 126 5.13 -7.16 -12.80
N HIS A 127 4.52 -7.04 -11.61
CA HIS A 127 4.38 -8.19 -10.69
C HIS A 127 3.40 -9.22 -11.26
N ASP A 128 3.89 -10.45 -11.44
CA ASP A 128 3.02 -11.56 -11.80
C ASP A 128 2.25 -12.04 -10.56
N LEU A 129 0.93 -11.78 -10.53
CA LEU A 129 0.08 -12.19 -9.42
C LEU A 129 0.06 -13.72 -9.20
N ARG A 130 0.48 -14.52 -10.18
CA ARG A 130 0.63 -15.98 -10.00
C ARG A 130 1.72 -16.33 -8.99
N ASP A 131 2.74 -15.50 -8.83
CA ASP A 131 3.77 -15.69 -7.81
C ASP A 131 3.20 -15.47 -6.41
N ALA A 132 2.26 -14.54 -6.28
CA ALA A 132 1.40 -14.37 -5.10
C ALA A 132 0.27 -15.43 -5.01
N GLY A 133 0.21 -16.39 -5.93
CA GLY A 133 -0.70 -17.55 -6.00
C GLY A 133 -2.15 -17.24 -6.33
N PHE A 134 -2.34 -16.15 -7.06
CA PHE A 134 -3.56 -15.99 -7.84
C PHE A 134 -3.55 -16.95 -9.03
N GLU A 135 -4.74 -17.30 -9.52
CA GLU A 135 -4.91 -18.28 -10.61
C GLU A 135 -4.43 -17.75 -11.97
N GLU A 136 -4.44 -16.44 -12.15
CA GLU A 136 -3.97 -15.75 -13.35
C GLU A 136 -3.40 -14.37 -13.00
N ASN A 137 -2.67 -13.77 -13.94
CA ASN A 137 -2.17 -12.41 -13.79
C ASN A 137 -3.27 -11.38 -14.14
N ASN A 138 -4.24 -11.25 -13.23
CA ASN A 138 -5.39 -10.35 -13.37
C ASN A 138 -5.55 -9.48 -12.11
N GLN A 139 -5.36 -8.16 -12.25
CA GLN A 139 -5.43 -7.21 -11.13
C GLN A 139 -6.77 -7.26 -10.37
N PHE A 140 -7.87 -7.63 -11.04
CA PHE A 140 -9.18 -7.69 -10.38
C PHE A 140 -9.31 -8.86 -9.40
N LEU A 141 -8.44 -9.88 -9.49
CA LEU A 141 -8.33 -10.92 -8.46
C LEU A 141 -7.72 -10.35 -7.16
N PHE A 142 -6.69 -9.51 -7.29
CA PHE A 142 -6.13 -8.82 -6.14
C PHE A 142 -7.16 -7.87 -5.51
N TYR A 143 -7.92 -7.13 -6.33
CA TYR A 143 -8.98 -6.24 -5.84
C TYR A 143 -10.11 -6.99 -5.16
N GLU A 144 -10.50 -8.15 -5.69
CA GLU A 144 -11.47 -9.02 -5.04
C GLU A 144 -10.96 -9.51 -3.69
N TRP A 145 -9.70 -9.92 -3.59
CA TRP A 145 -9.09 -10.32 -2.32
C TRP A 145 -9.08 -9.18 -1.29
N LEU A 146 -8.76 -7.95 -1.71
CA LEU A 146 -8.81 -6.76 -0.86
C LEU A 146 -10.24 -6.50 -0.33
N VAL A 147 -11.24 -6.55 -1.21
CA VAL A 147 -12.66 -6.37 -0.85
C VAL A 147 -13.12 -7.43 0.15
N GLU A 148 -12.81 -8.70 -0.12
CA GLU A 148 -13.20 -9.80 0.75
C GLU A 148 -12.52 -9.73 2.13
N THR A 149 -11.27 -9.26 2.19
CA THR A 149 -10.54 -8.99 3.44
C THR A 149 -11.27 -7.94 4.29
N VAL A 150 -11.71 -6.84 3.69
CA VAL A 150 -12.47 -5.79 4.37
C VAL A 150 -13.84 -6.32 4.84
N LYS A 151 -14.57 -7.07 3.99
CA LYS A 151 -15.87 -7.64 4.36
C LYS A 151 -15.77 -8.62 5.53
N ARG A 152 -14.73 -9.46 5.54
CA ARG A 152 -14.45 -10.42 6.63
C ARG A 152 -13.92 -9.74 7.89
N LYS A 153 -13.54 -8.45 7.80
CA LYS A 153 -12.92 -7.66 8.87
C LYS A 153 -11.69 -8.34 9.47
N LYS A 154 -10.88 -8.98 8.61
CA LYS A 154 -9.73 -9.76 9.05
C LYS A 154 -8.63 -9.77 7.99
N LEU A 155 -7.52 -9.12 8.29
CA LEU A 155 -6.28 -9.17 7.53
C LEU A 155 -5.38 -10.27 8.11
N GLU A 156 -5.18 -11.35 7.36
CA GLU A 156 -4.28 -12.46 7.74
C GLU A 156 -3.00 -12.50 6.90
N ILE A 157 -3.06 -11.92 5.69
CA ILE A 157 -1.98 -11.86 4.72
C ILE A 157 -1.65 -10.38 4.52
N VAL A 158 -0.36 -10.05 4.62
CA VAL A 158 0.17 -8.71 4.34
C VAL A 158 0.33 -8.60 2.81
N PRO A 159 -0.39 -7.68 2.14
CA PRO A 159 -0.34 -7.59 0.69
C PRO A 159 0.97 -6.98 0.20
N SER A 160 1.43 -5.89 0.81
CA SER A 160 2.63 -5.14 0.39
C SER A 160 3.56 -4.85 1.56
N ASP A 161 4.84 -4.60 1.25
CA ASP A 161 5.89 -4.40 2.27
C ASP A 161 5.51 -3.29 3.25
N VAL A 162 4.94 -2.19 2.78
CA VAL A 162 4.19 -1.25 3.62
C VAL A 162 2.69 -1.43 3.39
N THR A 163 1.94 -1.65 4.46
CA THR A 163 0.46 -1.74 4.45
C THR A 163 -0.12 -0.92 5.60
N ILE A 164 -1.16 -0.12 5.34
CA ILE A 164 -1.94 0.55 6.38
C ILE A 164 -3.31 -0.09 6.48
N VAL A 165 -3.74 -0.39 7.70
CA VAL A 165 -5.01 -1.03 7.94
C VAL A 165 -5.71 -0.40 9.14
N LYS A 166 -7.03 -0.27 9.08
CA LYS A 166 -7.83 0.17 10.23
C LYS A 166 -7.74 -0.87 11.33
N LYS A 167 -7.61 -0.45 12.59
CA LYS A 167 -7.32 -1.35 13.72
C LYS A 167 -8.30 -2.51 13.89
N GLU A 168 -9.53 -2.35 13.41
CA GLU A 168 -10.60 -3.36 13.49
C GLU A 168 -10.44 -4.53 12.50
N LEU A 169 -9.56 -4.40 11.50
CA LEU A 169 -9.25 -5.47 10.55
C LEU A 169 -8.07 -6.34 11.02
N LEU A 170 -7.30 -5.92 12.02
CA LEU A 170 -6.10 -6.63 12.47
C LEU A 170 -6.04 -6.69 13.99
N ASP A 171 -6.32 -7.86 14.56
CA ASP A 171 -6.32 -8.10 16.00
C ASP A 171 -4.94 -8.56 16.51
N LEU A 172 -3.91 -7.75 16.24
CA LEU A 172 -2.54 -7.97 16.73
C LEU A 172 -2.02 -6.74 17.47
N GLU A 173 -1.32 -6.94 18.56
CA GLU A 173 -0.65 -5.86 19.30
C GLU A 173 0.51 -5.27 18.49
N ASP A 174 0.97 -4.08 18.87
CA ASP A 174 2.23 -3.54 18.38
C ASP A 174 3.40 -4.51 18.68
N GLY A 175 4.33 -4.61 17.73
CA GLY A 175 5.51 -5.48 17.84
C GLY A 175 5.96 -6.06 16.51
N LEU A 176 7.02 -6.86 16.56
CA LEU A 176 7.60 -7.57 15.42
C LEU A 176 7.01 -8.99 15.33
N TYR A 177 6.63 -9.42 14.15
CA TYR A 177 6.04 -10.74 13.87
C TYR A 177 6.73 -11.38 12.68
N GLU A 178 6.73 -12.71 12.61
CA GLU A 178 7.20 -13.43 11.42
C GLU A 178 6.29 -13.19 10.22
N LEU A 179 6.89 -13.12 9.04
CA LEU A 179 6.20 -13.31 7.78
C LEU A 179 6.45 -14.72 7.27
N ILE A 180 5.43 -15.55 7.33
CA ILE A 180 5.51 -16.93 6.90
C ILE A 180 5.44 -16.96 5.38
N GLU A 181 6.53 -17.43 4.77
CA GLU A 181 6.61 -17.63 3.33
C GLU A 181 5.81 -18.84 2.84
N ARG A 182 5.66 -18.92 1.51
CA ARG A 182 5.46 -20.20 0.83
C ARG A 182 6.78 -20.99 0.84
N PRO A 183 6.75 -22.33 0.92
CA PRO A 183 7.97 -23.12 1.05
C PRO A 183 8.96 -22.83 -0.08
N GLY A 184 10.20 -22.40 0.24
CA GLY A 184 11.28 -22.31 -0.75
C GLY A 184 12.30 -21.18 -0.64
N ARG A 185 12.18 -20.19 0.27
CA ARG A 185 13.29 -19.25 0.53
C ARG A 185 13.85 -19.46 1.94
N GLU A 186 15.16 -19.22 2.03
CA GLU A 186 15.98 -19.49 3.22
C GLU A 186 16.06 -18.29 4.18
N GLU A 187 15.70 -17.09 3.70
CA GLU A 187 15.80 -15.85 4.48
C GLU A 187 14.54 -15.61 5.31
N GLU A 188 14.71 -15.40 6.62
CA GLU A 188 13.60 -15.02 7.48
C GLU A 188 13.19 -13.57 7.21
N GLU A 189 11.88 -13.35 7.15
CA GLU A 189 11.29 -12.01 7.01
C GLU A 189 10.34 -11.73 8.16
N TYR A 190 10.26 -10.45 8.50
CA TYR A 190 9.46 -9.97 9.61
C TYR A 190 8.53 -8.85 9.17
N VAL A 191 7.48 -8.62 9.95
CA VAL A 191 6.61 -7.45 9.84
C VAL A 191 6.53 -6.75 11.18
N LEU A 192 6.95 -5.48 11.19
CA LEU A 192 6.75 -4.58 12.30
C LEU A 192 5.35 -3.99 12.22
N ILE A 193 4.56 -4.19 13.28
CA ILE A 193 3.22 -3.63 13.42
C ILE A 193 3.30 -2.48 14.42
N LYS A 194 2.94 -1.26 13.99
CA LYS A 194 2.86 -0.07 14.87
C LYS A 194 1.49 0.59 14.76
N ARG A 195 0.98 1.09 15.88
CA ARG A 195 -0.26 1.86 15.93
C ARG A 195 -0.08 3.24 15.32
N LEU A 196 -1.10 3.67 14.57
CA LEU A 196 -1.29 5.03 14.06
C LEU A 196 -2.73 5.48 14.37
N ASP A 197 -2.98 6.01 15.56
CA ASP A 197 -4.32 6.37 16.06
C ASP A 197 -5.34 5.21 15.99
N SER A 198 -6.28 5.29 15.04
CA SER A 198 -7.30 4.28 14.76
C SER A 198 -6.89 3.26 13.69
N TYR A 199 -5.63 3.33 13.26
CA TYR A 199 -5.00 2.51 12.25
C TYR A 199 -3.78 1.78 12.81
N LYS A 200 -3.26 0.87 12.00
CA LYS A 200 -1.97 0.23 12.16
C LYS A 200 -1.22 0.34 10.84
N ILE A 201 0.09 0.53 10.93
CA ILE A 201 1.01 0.35 9.82
C ILE A 201 1.77 -0.95 10.03
N LEU A 202 1.91 -1.70 8.95
CA LEU A 202 2.67 -2.93 8.85
C LEU A 202 3.82 -2.61 7.91
N VAL A 203 5.05 -2.85 8.37
CA VAL A 203 6.27 -2.62 7.61
C VAL A 203 7.09 -3.90 7.62
N SER A 204 7.30 -4.45 6.44
CA SER A 204 8.03 -5.70 6.26
C SER A 204 9.54 -5.40 6.18
N VAL A 205 10.35 -6.33 6.67
CA VAL A 205 11.80 -6.17 6.73
C VAL A 205 12.45 -7.55 6.76
N ARG A 206 13.57 -7.72 6.06
CA ARG A 206 14.30 -8.99 6.06
C ARG A 206 15.17 -9.09 7.30
N GLU A 207 15.50 -10.32 7.71
CA GLU A 207 16.44 -10.51 8.81
C GLU A 207 17.82 -9.94 8.49
N SER A 208 18.31 -10.09 7.25
CA SER A 208 19.62 -9.56 6.85
C SER A 208 19.69 -8.04 6.98
N ASP A 209 18.63 -7.32 6.57
CA ASP A 209 18.53 -5.86 6.73
C ASP A 209 18.65 -5.41 8.19
N LEU A 210 18.23 -6.25 9.14
CA LEU A 210 18.33 -5.98 10.57
C LEU A 210 19.61 -6.50 11.20
N THR A 211 20.27 -7.51 10.65
CA THR A 211 21.41 -8.18 11.31
C THR A 211 22.76 -7.80 10.74
N ASP A 212 22.83 -7.53 9.43
CA ASP A 212 24.02 -6.99 8.80
C ASP A 212 24.18 -5.49 9.10
N GLU A 213 25.37 -5.04 9.48
CA GLU A 213 25.59 -3.63 9.87
C GLU A 213 25.56 -2.66 8.68
N GLU A 214 26.01 -3.10 7.50
CA GLU A 214 26.02 -2.27 6.31
C GLU A 214 24.60 -2.10 5.77
N SER A 215 23.86 -3.20 5.64
CA SER A 215 22.44 -3.16 5.27
C SER A 215 21.61 -2.37 6.28
N TYR A 216 21.84 -2.57 7.59
CA TYR A 216 21.13 -1.82 8.61
C TYR A 216 21.42 -0.32 8.54
N ARG A 217 22.67 0.08 8.28
CA ARG A 217 23.00 1.50 8.09
C ARG A 217 22.25 2.10 6.89
N GLU A 218 22.21 1.40 5.76
CA GLU A 218 21.44 1.84 4.58
C GLU A 218 19.95 1.97 4.88
N LEU A 219 19.40 1.02 5.66
CA LEU A 219 18.02 1.02 6.14
C LEU A 219 17.66 2.29 6.96
N ILE A 220 18.61 2.81 7.73
CA ILE A 220 18.45 4.02 8.54
C ILE A 220 18.69 5.30 7.73
N GLU A 221 19.67 5.29 6.81
CA GLU A 221 20.14 6.48 6.09
C GLU A 221 19.24 6.84 4.91
N ASP A 222 18.78 5.87 4.12
CA ASP A 222 17.87 6.14 3.01
C ASP A 222 16.48 6.53 3.53
N LYS A 223 15.99 7.70 3.11
CA LYS A 223 14.73 8.27 3.56
C LYS A 223 13.55 7.95 2.64
N ALA A 224 13.73 7.11 1.62
CA ALA A 224 12.69 6.74 0.67
C ALA A 224 12.24 5.27 0.77
N TRP A 225 12.73 4.49 1.74
CA TRP A 225 12.38 3.06 1.88
C TRP A 225 10.87 2.79 1.81
N PHE A 226 10.05 3.53 2.56
CA PHE A 226 8.60 3.30 2.52
C PHE A 226 7.99 3.62 1.14
N GLY A 227 8.60 4.52 0.37
CA GLY A 227 8.22 4.84 -1.01
C GLY A 227 8.39 3.65 -1.95
N GLY A 228 9.48 2.89 -1.81
CA GLY A 228 9.65 1.61 -2.51
C GLY A 228 8.69 0.54 -1.98
N ASP A 229 8.67 0.36 -0.67
CA ASP A 229 8.01 -0.76 0.01
C ASP A 229 6.48 -0.72 -0.12
N ILE A 230 5.86 0.47 -0.19
CA ILE A 230 4.40 0.56 -0.39
C ILE A 230 3.97 -0.03 -1.73
N THR A 231 4.88 -0.13 -2.71
CA THR A 231 4.58 -0.67 -4.06
C THR A 231 5.04 -2.10 -4.29
N THR A 232 5.75 -2.70 -3.33
CA THR A 232 6.24 -4.07 -3.45
C THR A 232 5.19 -5.04 -2.93
N LEU A 233 4.72 -5.96 -3.79
CA LEU A 233 3.76 -7.00 -3.41
C LEU A 233 4.51 -8.18 -2.78
N ILE A 234 4.17 -8.54 -1.55
CA ILE A 234 4.76 -9.69 -0.84
C ILE A 234 3.79 -10.83 -0.60
N PHE A 235 2.52 -10.51 -0.32
CA PHE A 235 1.45 -11.47 -0.09
C PHE A 235 1.80 -12.61 0.90
N LYS A 236 2.32 -12.26 2.08
CA LYS A 236 2.79 -13.21 3.11
C LYS A 236 1.89 -13.26 4.34
N ARG A 237 1.79 -14.44 4.98
CA ARG A 237 0.94 -14.62 6.17
C ARG A 237 1.66 -14.12 7.42
N ILE A 238 0.94 -13.45 8.32
CA ILE A 238 1.50 -13.07 9.63
C ILE A 238 1.59 -14.29 10.55
N GLY A 239 2.79 -14.54 11.07
CA GLY A 239 3.13 -15.64 11.98
C GLY A 239 3.14 -15.25 13.46
N LYS A 240 4.03 -15.88 14.23
CA LYS A 240 4.14 -15.61 15.68
C LYS A 240 4.87 -14.30 15.96
N LYS A 241 4.59 -13.71 17.13
CA LYS A 241 5.29 -12.55 17.66
C LYS A 241 6.74 -12.91 18.00
N ILE A 242 7.67 -12.11 17.51
CA ILE A 242 9.11 -12.22 17.80
C ILE A 242 9.39 -11.66 19.19
N LYS A 243 10.29 -12.33 19.91
CA LYS A 243 10.75 -11.95 21.26
C LYS A 243 12.22 -11.55 21.31
N ASN A 244 12.91 -11.58 20.16
CA ASN A 244 14.30 -11.20 20.06
C ASN A 244 14.44 -9.67 20.21
N GLU A 245 14.91 -9.22 21.37
CA GLU A 245 15.02 -7.79 21.71
C GLU A 245 15.92 -7.02 20.74
N PHE A 246 16.97 -7.65 20.20
CA PHE A 246 17.88 -7.03 19.24
C PHE A 246 17.15 -6.70 17.93
N LEU A 247 16.44 -7.67 17.35
CA LEU A 247 15.67 -7.48 16.12
C LEU A 247 14.55 -6.45 16.31
N ILE A 248 13.84 -6.53 17.44
CA ILE A 248 12.76 -5.58 17.77
C ILE A 248 13.32 -4.17 17.83
N LYS A 249 14.41 -3.95 18.56
CA LYS A 249 15.03 -2.64 18.70
C LYS A 249 15.43 -2.05 17.34
N ARG A 250 16.06 -2.85 16.47
CA ARG A 250 16.49 -2.40 15.15
C ARG A 250 15.31 -2.08 14.23
N ALA A 251 14.27 -2.92 14.23
CA ALA A 251 13.06 -2.64 13.47
C ALA A 251 12.38 -1.33 13.94
N GLU A 252 12.35 -1.06 15.25
CA GLU A 252 11.80 0.18 15.78
C GLU A 252 12.64 1.42 15.44
N GLU A 253 13.97 1.31 15.48
CA GLU A 253 14.89 2.36 15.06
C GLU A 253 14.73 2.68 13.56
N TYR A 254 14.61 1.65 12.71
CA TYR A 254 14.27 1.79 11.30
C TYR A 254 12.95 2.54 11.10
N PHE A 255 11.88 2.09 11.75
CA PHE A 255 10.58 2.75 11.66
C PHE A 255 10.66 4.24 12.07
N LYS A 256 11.37 4.53 13.15
CA LYS A 256 11.61 5.92 13.61
C LYS A 256 12.40 6.72 12.58
N ALA A 257 13.43 6.14 11.97
CA ALA A 257 14.25 6.79 10.96
C ALA A 257 13.48 7.16 9.69
N GLN A 258 12.45 6.37 9.33
CA GLN A 258 11.58 6.59 8.16
C GLN A 258 10.44 7.57 8.44
N THR A 259 9.83 7.52 9.62
CA THR A 259 8.62 8.31 9.92
C THR A 259 8.92 9.62 10.64
N GLY A 260 10.08 9.74 11.28
CA GLY A 260 10.41 10.84 12.17
C GLY A 260 9.58 10.85 13.47
N ALA A 261 8.77 9.82 13.72
CA ALA A 261 7.94 9.73 14.91
C ALA A 261 8.79 9.38 16.14
N GLU A 262 8.69 10.19 17.21
CA GLU A 262 9.01 9.69 18.55
C GLU A 262 7.87 8.77 19.00
N LEU A 263 8.20 7.60 19.52
CA LEU A 263 7.23 6.64 20.04
C LEU A 263 6.39 7.33 21.13
N TYR A 264 5.10 7.58 20.87
CA TYR A 264 4.13 8.09 21.84
C TYR A 264 3.59 6.97 22.73
#